data_AF-A0A3D2MRI2-F1
#
_entry.id   AF-A0A3D2MRI2-F1
#
_cell.length_a   1.000
_cell.length_b   1.000
_cell.length_c   1.000
_cell.angle_alpha   90.00
_cell.angle_beta   90.00
_cell.angle_gamma   90.00
#
_symmetry.space_group_name_H-M   'P 1'
#
loop_
_entity.id
_entity.type
_entity.pdbx_description
1 polymer ?
#
loop_
_entity_poly.entity_id
_entity_poly.type
_entity_poly.pdbx_seq_one_letter_code
_entity_poly.pdbx_strand_id
1 'polypeptide(L)'
;MIVDCHTHIWRAEHWSAEGAGDSARARAGPIDLEVTREAHWQAMEVVDRAIVFGLRAQHVGIVVPNDFVADYVKRHPDKLIGFTSIDPNESDYMDELHRSVEDLGLRGVKLGPIYQNYHPMDERLS
;
A
#
# COMPACT_ATOMS: atom_id res chain seq x y z
N MET A 1 8.66 -23.37 -1.54
CA MET A 1 8.53 -21.93 -1.84
C MET A 1 7.33 -21.39 -1.06
N ILE A 2 7.53 -20.41 -0.20
CA ILE A 2 6.55 -19.70 0.62
C ILE A 2 6.51 -18.25 0.13
N VAL A 3 5.31 -17.75 -0.15
CA VAL A 3 5.09 -16.37 -0.58
C VAL A 3 4.16 -15.71 0.42
N ASP A 4 4.58 -14.60 1.01
CA ASP A 4 3.66 -13.72 1.74
C ASP A 4 2.96 -12.80 0.73
N CYS A 5 1.65 -12.95 0.60
CA CYS A 5 0.86 -12.24 -0.41
C CYS A 5 0.34 -10.89 0.08
N HIS A 6 0.57 -10.48 1.34
CA HIS A 6 0.02 -9.24 1.88
C HIS A 6 0.93 -8.65 2.94
N THR A 7 1.82 -7.76 2.52
CA THR A 7 2.64 -6.98 3.44
C THR A 7 2.58 -5.49 3.11
N HIS A 8 2.83 -4.67 4.13
CA HIS A 8 2.75 -3.22 4.03
C HIS A 8 4.08 -2.56 4.35
N ILE A 9 4.33 -1.43 3.70
CA ILE A 9 5.29 -0.43 4.16
C ILE A 9 4.63 0.95 4.13
N TRP A 10 4.84 1.74 5.18
CA TRP A 10 4.40 3.13 5.24
C TRP A 10 5.12 3.87 6.37
N ARG A 11 5.10 5.20 6.30
CA ARG A 11 5.67 6.10 7.31
C ARG A 11 4.54 6.83 8.01
N ALA A 12 4.79 7.31 9.22
CA ALA A 12 3.81 8.10 9.98
C ALA A 12 3.33 9.33 9.18
N GLU A 13 4.18 9.95 8.36
CA GLU A 13 3.83 11.07 7.48
C GLU A 13 2.85 10.73 6.36
N HIS A 14 2.66 9.44 6.03
CA HIS A 14 1.65 8.99 5.06
C HIS A 14 0.24 8.95 5.65
N TRP A 15 0.10 9.22 6.95
CA TRP A 15 -1.18 9.22 7.66
C TRP A 15 -1.57 10.65 8.01
N SER A 16 -2.84 10.99 7.81
CA SER A 16 -3.41 12.19 8.39
C SER A 16 -3.54 12.03 9.91
N ALA A 17 -3.60 13.15 10.64
CA ALA A 17 -3.83 13.13 12.08
C ALA A 17 -5.16 12.45 12.45
N GLU A 18 -6.19 12.62 11.61
CA GLU A 18 -7.48 11.96 11.76
C GLU A 18 -7.36 10.46 11.52
N GLY A 19 -6.77 10.03 10.40
CA GLY A 19 -6.58 8.61 10.08
C GLY A 19 -5.75 7.87 11.14
N ALA A 20 -4.71 8.52 11.66
CA ALA A 20 -3.92 8.03 12.79
C ALA A 20 -4.77 7.87 14.06
N GLY A 21 -5.58 8.89 14.38
CA GLY A 21 -6.48 8.86 15.53
C GLY A 21 -7.56 7.78 15.42
N ASP A 22 -8.12 7.57 14.24
CA ASP A 22 -9.16 6.59 13.96
C ASP A 22 -8.62 5.17 14.09
N SER A 23 -7.43 4.93 13.53
CA SER A 23 -6.75 3.65 13.63
C SER A 23 -6.40 3.28 15.08
N ALA A 24 -5.98 4.25 15.89
CA ALA A 24 -5.74 4.06 17.33
C ALA A 24 -7.04 3.71 18.09
N ARG A 25 -8.15 4.38 17.78
CA ARG A 25 -9.47 4.06 18.38
C ARG A 25 -9.93 2.67 17.99
N ALA A 26 -9.80 2.29 16.72
CA ALA A 26 -10.20 0.98 16.22
C ALA A 26 -9.40 -0.18 16.86
N ARG A 27 -8.16 0.08 17.31
CA ARG A 27 -7.28 -0.91 17.94
C ARG A 27 -7.22 -0.80 19.46
N ALA A 28 -8.09 0.01 20.07
CA ALA A 28 -8.17 0.23 21.50
C ALA A 28 -6.83 0.66 22.15
N GLY A 29 -5.99 1.42 21.44
CA GLY A 29 -4.71 1.87 21.96
C GLY A 29 -3.82 2.56 20.91
N PRO A 30 -2.75 3.25 21.33
CA PRO A 30 -1.77 3.80 20.41
C PRO A 30 -1.14 2.67 19.59
N ILE A 31 -0.95 2.93 18.31
CA ILE A 31 -0.28 2.01 17.41
C ILE A 31 0.94 2.67 16.83
N ASP A 32 2.00 1.88 16.69
CA ASP A 32 3.09 2.27 15.81
C ASP A 32 2.56 2.22 14.38
N LEU A 33 2.41 3.40 13.79
CA LEU A 33 1.98 3.56 12.41
C LEU A 33 3.14 3.36 11.45
N GLU A 34 4.38 3.27 11.91
CA GLU A 34 5.52 3.13 11.03
C GLU A 34 5.82 1.66 10.72
N VAL A 35 6.00 1.36 9.45
CA VAL A 35 6.59 0.09 9.00
C VAL A 35 7.82 0.43 8.16
N THR A 36 8.97 0.46 8.82
CA THR A 36 10.26 0.76 8.17
C THR A 36 10.61 -0.32 7.15
N ARG A 37 11.42 0.06 6.15
CA ARG A 37 11.94 -0.89 5.14
C ARG A 37 12.81 -1.96 5.78
N GLU A 38 13.56 -1.57 6.81
CA GLU A 38 14.46 -2.41 7.59
C GLU A 38 13.68 -3.44 8.41
N ALA A 39 12.65 -3.01 9.14
CA ALA A 39 11.79 -3.91 9.92
C ALA A 39 11.02 -4.87 9.00
N HIS A 40 10.48 -4.36 7.88
CA HIS A 40 9.82 -5.21 6.89
C HIS A 40 10.80 -6.25 6.32
N TRP A 41 12.02 -5.86 5.95
CA TRP A 41 13.03 -6.80 5.42
C TRP A 41 13.35 -7.92 6.42
N GLN A 42 13.61 -7.58 7.68
CA GLN A 42 13.85 -8.54 8.76
C GLN A 42 12.68 -9.49 8.94
N ALA A 43 11.44 -8.97 8.97
CA ALA A 43 10.25 -9.80 9.11
C ALA A 43 10.08 -10.80 7.94
N MET A 44 10.56 -10.43 6.75
CA MET A 44 10.45 -11.27 5.54
C MET A 44 11.54 -12.33 5.43
N GLU A 45 12.48 -12.45 6.37
CA GLU A 45 13.55 -13.48 6.33
C GLU A 45 12.98 -14.91 6.21
N VAL A 46 11.80 -15.15 6.78
CA VAL A 46 11.16 -16.49 6.85
C VAL A 46 10.41 -16.91 5.58
N VAL A 47 10.28 -16.02 4.58
CA VAL A 47 9.58 -16.31 3.31
C VAL A 47 10.50 -16.19 2.10
N ASP A 48 10.20 -16.90 1.02
CA ASP A 48 10.99 -16.84 -0.21
C ASP A 48 10.70 -15.57 -1.01
N ARG A 49 9.44 -15.10 -1.00
CA ARG A 49 9.00 -13.86 -1.67
C ARG A 49 7.92 -13.15 -0.87
N ALA A 50 7.79 -11.84 -1.08
CA ALA A 50 6.75 -11.02 -0.44
C ALA A 50 6.14 -10.02 -1.43
N ILE A 51 4.82 -9.87 -1.37
CA ILE A 51 4.09 -8.81 -2.08
C ILE A 51 3.96 -7.60 -1.17
N VAL A 52 4.54 -6.48 -1.59
CA VAL A 52 4.64 -5.24 -0.82
C VAL A 52 3.78 -4.16 -1.47
N PHE A 53 2.95 -3.49 -0.68
CA PHE A 53 2.20 -2.32 -1.10
C PHE A 53 2.02 -1.32 0.04
N GLY A 54 1.65 -0.09 -0.31
CA GLY A 54 1.06 0.85 0.62
C GLY A 54 -0.47 0.77 0.58
N LEU A 55 -1.11 1.85 1.02
CA LEU A 55 -2.53 2.09 0.80
C LEU A 55 -2.71 3.55 0.36
N ARG A 56 -3.45 3.75 -0.72
CA ARG A 56 -3.95 5.06 -1.15
C ARG A 56 -5.46 5.06 -0.94
N ALA A 57 -5.90 5.70 0.14
CA ALA A 57 -7.28 5.81 0.57
C ALA A 57 -7.49 7.16 1.26
N GLN A 58 -7.86 8.16 0.45
CA GLN A 58 -8.03 9.55 0.92
C GLN A 58 -9.11 9.62 2.00
N HIS A 59 -10.18 8.85 1.84
CA HIS A 59 -11.35 8.87 2.72
C HIS A 59 -11.01 8.55 4.19
N VAL A 60 -10.03 7.67 4.44
CA VAL A 60 -9.57 7.33 5.80
C VAL A 60 -8.23 8.00 6.15
N GLY A 61 -7.73 8.90 5.30
CA GLY A 61 -6.52 9.66 5.56
C GLY A 61 -5.22 8.85 5.47
N ILE A 62 -5.14 7.87 4.57
CA ILE A 62 -3.92 7.08 4.34
C ILE A 62 -3.48 7.26 2.89
N VAL A 63 -2.32 7.87 2.65
CA VAL A 63 -1.79 8.10 1.30
C VAL A 63 -0.32 7.74 1.25
N VAL A 64 -0.02 6.51 0.86
CA VAL A 64 1.35 6.05 0.62
C VAL A 64 1.72 6.26 -0.84
N PRO A 65 2.80 7.01 -1.15
CA PRO A 65 3.25 7.17 -2.53
C PRO A 65 3.69 5.83 -3.14
N ASN A 66 3.26 5.54 -4.38
CA ASN A 66 3.71 4.32 -5.07
C ASN A 66 5.22 4.30 -5.31
N ASP A 67 5.83 5.47 -5.53
CA ASP A 67 7.28 5.65 -5.67
C ASP A 67 8.02 5.17 -4.41
N PHE A 68 7.46 5.38 -3.22
CA PHE A 68 8.04 4.90 -1.96
C PHE A 68 8.12 3.36 -1.91
N VAL A 69 7.12 2.68 -2.46
CA VAL A 69 7.06 1.22 -2.59
C VAL A 69 8.01 0.74 -3.68
N ALA A 70 7.96 1.37 -4.86
CA ALA A 70 8.81 1.06 -6.01
C ALA A 70 10.31 1.13 -5.65
N ASP A 71 10.72 2.21 -4.97
CA ASP A 71 12.09 2.41 -4.49
C ASP A 71 12.57 1.33 -3.53
N TYR A 72 11.66 0.75 -2.74
CA TYR A 72 12.00 -0.33 -1.83
C TYR A 72 12.15 -1.65 -2.56
N VAL A 73 11.15 -2.04 -3.36
CA VAL A 73 11.15 -3.35 -4.03
C VAL A 73 12.26 -3.45 -5.08
N LYS A 74 12.66 -2.34 -5.71
CA LYS A 74 13.78 -2.27 -6.65
C LYS A 74 15.13 -2.65 -6.03
N ARG A 75 15.28 -2.56 -4.70
CA ARG A 75 16.52 -2.95 -3.99
C ARG A 75 16.66 -4.47 -3.86
N HIS A 76 15.55 -5.21 -3.93
CA HIS A 76 15.50 -6.65 -3.73
C HIS A 76 14.50 -7.32 -4.72
N PRO A 77 14.66 -7.13 -6.05
CA PRO A 77 13.66 -7.52 -7.04
C PRO A 77 13.48 -9.05 -7.21
N ASP A 78 14.45 -9.81 -6.69
CA ASP A 78 14.45 -11.27 -6.61
C ASP A 78 13.47 -11.80 -5.54
N LYS A 79 13.28 -11.04 -4.45
CA LYS A 79 12.44 -11.41 -3.31
C LYS A 79 11.15 -10.59 -3.21
N LEU A 80 11.19 -9.29 -3.48
CA LEU A 80 10.07 -8.38 -3.29
C LEU A 80 9.31 -8.11 -4.59
N ILE A 81 7.99 -8.06 -4.49
CA ILE A 81 7.07 -7.78 -5.59
C ILE A 81 6.22 -6.58 -5.20
N GLY A 82 6.42 -5.44 -5.85
CA GLY A 82 5.65 -4.24 -5.54
C GLY A 82 4.29 -4.23 -6.23
N PHE A 83 3.25 -3.90 -5.49
CA PHE A 83 1.91 -3.61 -6.01
C PHE A 83 1.61 -2.11 -5.86
N THR A 84 0.96 -1.53 -6.86
CA THR A 84 0.45 -0.15 -6.82
C THR A 84 -0.81 -0.08 -5.97
N SER A 85 -1.06 1.05 -5.31
CA SER A 85 -2.36 1.34 -4.72
C SER A 85 -2.95 2.58 -5.39
N ILE A 86 -4.18 2.48 -5.87
CA ILE A 86 -4.94 3.57 -6.50
C ILE A 86 -6.24 3.76 -5.74
N ASP A 87 -6.75 4.99 -5.70
CA ASP A 87 -8.07 5.32 -5.15
C ASP A 87 -9.02 5.69 -6.30
N PRO A 88 -10.02 4.85 -6.64
CA PRO A 88 -10.97 5.11 -7.74
C PRO A 88 -11.87 6.35 -7.57
N ASN A 89 -11.75 7.08 -6.45
CA ASN A 89 -12.39 8.39 -6.28
C ASN A 89 -11.50 9.56 -6.70
N GLU A 90 -10.21 9.34 -6.92
CA GLU A 90 -9.30 10.34 -7.49
C GLU A 90 -9.53 10.41 -9.01
N SER A 91 -9.47 11.59 -9.62
CA SER A 91 -9.80 11.75 -11.05
C SER A 91 -8.78 11.13 -11.99
N ASP A 92 -7.54 10.99 -11.55
CA ASP A 92 -6.36 10.55 -12.29
C ASP A 92 -5.90 9.13 -11.89
N TYR A 93 -6.74 8.36 -11.21
CA TYR A 93 -6.39 7.04 -10.67
C TYR A 93 -5.88 6.05 -11.73
N MET A 94 -6.40 6.12 -12.95
CA MET A 94 -5.95 5.28 -14.08
C MET A 94 -4.60 5.74 -14.63
N ASP A 95 -4.32 7.05 -14.64
CA ASP A 95 -3.02 7.57 -15.06
C ASP A 95 -1.94 7.13 -14.07
N GLU A 96 -2.24 7.17 -12.76
CA GLU A 96 -1.35 6.64 -11.72
C GLU A 96 -1.18 5.11 -11.83
N LEU A 97 -2.22 4.37 -12.21
CA LEU A 97 -2.12 2.93 -12.48
C LEU A 97 -1.16 2.65 -13.66
N HIS A 98 -1.34 3.34 -14.79
CA HIS A 98 -0.48 3.19 -15.97
C HIS A 98 0.97 3.55 -15.63
N ARG A 99 1.22 4.72 -15.03
CA ARG A 99 2.55 5.15 -14.58
C ARG A 99 3.19 4.12 -13.65
N SER A 100 2.42 3.58 -12.71
CA SER A 100 2.91 2.58 -11.76
C SER A 100 3.37 1.29 -12.42
N VAL A 101 2.66 0.84 -13.45
CA VAL A 101 2.99 -0.40 -14.16
C VAL A 101 4.12 -0.17 -15.17
N GLU A 102 4.02 0.88 -15.98
CA GLU A 102 4.91 1.14 -17.10
C GLU A 102 6.25 1.76 -16.66
N ASP A 103 6.21 2.75 -15.77
CA ASP A 103 7.40 3.50 -15.37
C ASP A 103 8.05 2.94 -14.10
N LEU A 104 7.23 2.57 -13.10
CA LEU A 104 7.73 2.08 -11.81
C LEU A 104 7.93 0.55 -11.77
N GLY A 105 7.37 -0.19 -12.74
CA GLY A 105 7.48 -1.65 -12.81
C GLY A 105 6.73 -2.39 -11.70
N LEU A 106 5.69 -1.78 -11.11
CA LEU A 106 4.82 -2.44 -10.14
C LEU A 106 3.94 -3.48 -10.85
N ARG A 107 3.74 -4.65 -10.22
CA ARG A 107 3.24 -5.87 -10.88
C ARG A 107 1.86 -6.32 -10.44
N GLY A 108 1.11 -5.46 -9.77
CA GLY A 108 -0.25 -5.75 -9.32
C GLY A 108 -0.86 -4.53 -8.65
N VAL A 109 -2.14 -4.64 -8.28
CA VAL A 109 -2.92 -3.52 -7.72
C VAL A 109 -3.51 -3.88 -6.35
N LYS A 110 -3.45 -2.93 -5.42
CA LYS A 110 -4.11 -2.96 -4.12
C LYS A 110 -5.27 -1.97 -4.12
N LEU A 111 -6.47 -2.54 -4.04
CA LEU A 111 -7.71 -1.82 -3.77
C LEU A 111 -8.18 -2.12 -2.34
N GLY A 112 -8.87 -1.15 -1.75
CA GLY A 112 -9.45 -1.26 -0.42
C GLY A 112 -10.80 -0.55 -0.36
N PRO A 113 -11.87 -1.10 -0.98
CA PRO A 113 -13.17 -0.42 -1.09
C PRO A 113 -13.73 0.11 0.23
N ILE A 114 -13.53 -0.62 1.34
CA ILE A 114 -13.94 -0.20 2.68
C ILE A 114 -13.22 1.06 3.17
N TYR A 115 -11.94 1.23 2.81
CA TYR A 115 -11.13 2.39 3.17
C TYR A 115 -11.32 3.55 2.19
N GLN A 116 -11.68 3.23 0.95
CA GLN A 116 -11.84 4.16 -0.16
C GLN A 116 -13.30 4.60 -0.33
N ASN A 117 -14.23 4.08 0.47
CA ASN A 117 -15.65 4.45 0.46
C ASN A 117 -16.32 4.33 -0.92
N TYR A 118 -16.16 3.18 -1.57
CA TYR A 118 -16.96 2.81 -2.74
C TYR A 118 -17.38 1.34 -2.67
N HIS A 119 -18.39 0.98 -3.46
CA HIS A 119 -18.89 -0.39 -3.51
C HIS A 119 -17.97 -1.28 -4.35
N PRO A 120 -17.61 -2.51 -3.95
CA PRO A 120 -16.70 -3.36 -4.73
C PRO A 120 -17.17 -3.68 -6.17
N MET A 121 -18.47 -3.54 -6.45
CA MET A 121 -19.09 -3.71 -7.78
C MET A 121 -19.47 -2.37 -8.42
N ASP A 122 -18.81 -1.28 -8.04
CA ASP A 122 -19.04 0.03 -8.64
C ASP A 122 -18.65 0.01 -10.12
N GLU A 123 -19.53 0.54 -10.99
CA GLU A 123 -19.34 0.49 -12.44
C GLU A 123 -18.06 1.22 -12.91
N ARG A 124 -17.52 2.13 -12.10
CA ARG A 124 -16.25 2.81 -12.35
C ARG A 124 -15.05 1.86 -12.51
N LEU A 125 -15.16 0.62 -12.01
CA LEU A 125 -14.10 -0.40 -12.08
C LEU A 125 -14.32 -1.45 -13.17
N SER A 126 -15.31 -1.25 -14.05
CA SER A 126 -15.70 -2.22 -15.11
C SER A 126 -14.90 -2.08 -16.39
#